data_AF-A0A7X7SMP5-F1
#
_entry.id   AF-A0A7X7SMP5-F1
#
_cell.length_a   1.000
_cell.length_b   1.000
_cell.length_c   1.000
_cell.angle_alpha   90.00
_cell.angle_beta   90.00
_cell.angle_gamma   90.00
#
_symmetry.space_group_name_H-M   'P 1'
#
loop_
_entity.id
_entity.type
_entity.pdbx_description
1 polymer ?
#
loop_
_entity_poly.entity_id
_entity_poly.type
_entity_poly.pdbx_seq_one_letter_code
_entity_poly.pdbx_strand_id
1 'polypeptide(L)'
;MTGPTGAPTPDRPSDLDQEQPAQERQDFLREMVRQDLASGRVDGVVTRFPPEPNGYLHIGHAKSICLNFGIAREFGGRCNLRMDDTNPATEDVEYVDSIVEDVNWLIAGWADHCFSLKPVGALPERRELDGRLDYFIAPVMAAQSHGRELEPFYASDYF
;
A
#
# COMPACT_ATOMS: atom_id res chain seq x y z
N MET A 1 30.46 7.37 -71.35
CA MET A 1 30.36 6.73 -70.01
C MET A 1 30.03 7.81 -69.00
N THR A 2 28.74 7.98 -68.73
CA THR A 2 28.16 8.97 -67.82
C THR A 2 28.05 8.35 -66.42
N GLY A 3 28.88 8.79 -65.46
CA GLY A 3 28.71 8.45 -64.05
C GLY A 3 27.65 9.34 -63.40
N PRO A 4 26.84 8.85 -62.45
CA PRO A 4 25.87 9.70 -61.76
C PRO A 4 26.55 10.46 -60.63
N THR A 5 26.36 11.78 -60.63
CA THR A 5 26.71 12.71 -59.55
C THR A 5 25.78 12.45 -58.36
N GLY A 6 26.34 11.98 -57.24
CA GLY A 6 25.62 11.86 -55.97
C GLY A 6 25.33 13.24 -55.38
N ALA A 7 24.07 13.53 -55.07
CA ALA A 7 23.67 14.74 -54.35
C ALA A 7 24.09 14.65 -52.87
N PRO A 8 24.50 15.76 -52.23
CA PRO A 8 24.77 15.76 -50.79
C PRO A 8 23.45 15.70 -50.03
N THR A 9 23.37 14.77 -49.07
CA THR A 9 22.25 14.66 -48.13
C THR A 9 22.26 15.89 -47.21
N PRO A 10 21.13 16.57 -46.96
CA PRO A 10 21.11 17.64 -45.98
C PRO A 10 21.24 17.03 -44.58
N ASP A 11 22.19 17.53 -43.80
CA ASP A 11 22.32 17.23 -42.37
C ASP A 11 21.00 17.56 -41.67
N ARG A 12 20.41 16.54 -41.05
CA ARG A 12 19.24 16.68 -40.18
C ARG A 12 19.76 17.25 -38.85
N PRO A 13 19.22 18.36 -38.33
CA PRO A 13 19.62 18.82 -37.01
C PRO A 13 19.22 17.75 -35.99
N SER A 14 20.20 17.30 -35.20
CA SER A 14 19.98 16.46 -34.02
C SER A 14 19.41 17.34 -32.92
N ASP A 15 18.12 17.66 -33.02
CA ASP A 15 17.37 18.13 -31.87
C ASP A 15 17.22 16.94 -30.94
N LEU A 16 18.16 16.84 -30.01
CA LEU A 16 18.10 15.97 -28.86
C LEU A 16 16.76 16.25 -28.17
N ASP A 17 15.87 15.27 -28.23
CA ASP A 17 14.70 15.18 -27.37
C ASP A 17 15.19 15.35 -25.93
N GLN A 18 15.10 16.57 -25.41
CA GLN A 18 15.18 16.82 -23.99
C GLN A 18 13.89 16.25 -23.42
N GLU A 19 13.91 14.97 -23.05
CA GLU A 19 12.91 14.40 -22.16
C GLU A 19 12.97 15.19 -20.84
N GLN A 20 12.14 16.23 -20.76
CA GLN A 20 11.80 16.84 -19.48
C GLN A 20 11.22 15.72 -18.63
N PRO A 21 11.78 15.45 -17.42
CA PRO A 21 11.22 14.44 -16.55
C PRO A 21 9.76 14.80 -16.35
N ALA A 22 8.87 13.85 -16.66
CA ALA A 22 7.44 14.03 -16.50
C ALA A 22 7.21 14.54 -15.08
N GLN A 23 6.78 15.80 -14.94
CA GLN A 23 6.49 16.38 -13.65
C GLN A 23 5.45 15.47 -12.99
N GLU A 24 5.89 14.73 -11.97
CA GLU A 24 5.06 13.72 -11.33
C GLU A 24 3.74 14.39 -10.95
N ARG A 25 2.63 13.89 -11.51
CA ARG A 25 1.30 14.28 -11.06
C ARG A 25 1.15 13.70 -9.66
N GLN A 26 1.68 14.42 -8.67
CA GLN A 26 1.58 14.03 -7.28
C GLN A 26 0.12 14.22 -6.87
N ASP A 27 -0.53 13.14 -6.44
CA ASP A 27 -1.86 13.24 -5.85
C ASP A 27 -1.80 13.97 -4.51
N PHE A 28 -2.91 14.57 -4.11
CA PHE A 28 -3.00 15.39 -2.91
C PHE A 28 -2.73 14.61 -1.60
N LEU A 29 -2.90 13.28 -1.59
CA LEU A 29 -2.65 12.48 -0.39
C LEU A 29 -1.16 12.40 -0.09
N ARG A 30 -0.33 12.19 -1.12
CA ARG A 30 1.14 12.17 -0.97
C ARG A 30 1.67 13.50 -0.48
N GLU A 31 1.10 14.60 -0.94
CA GLU A 31 1.47 15.93 -0.48
C GLU A 31 1.11 16.13 1.00
N MET A 32 -0.09 15.71 1.41
CA MET A 32 -0.48 15.75 2.83
C MET A 32 0.46 14.90 3.71
N VAL A 33 0.78 13.68 3.27
CA VAL A 33 1.70 12.79 4.01
C VAL A 33 3.08 13.43 4.16
N ARG A 34 3.61 14.05 3.08
CA ARG A 34 4.90 14.75 3.11
C ARG A 34 4.89 15.93 4.08
N GLN A 35 3.81 16.72 4.10
CA GLN A 35 3.67 17.84 5.02
C GLN A 35 3.55 17.39 6.48
N ASP A 36 2.78 16.34 6.75
CA ASP A 36 2.63 15.79 8.11
C ASP A 36 3.96 15.21 8.63
N LEU A 37 4.75 14.55 7.79
CA LEU A 37 6.10 14.09 8.13
C LEU A 37 7.07 15.26 8.34
N ALA A 38 7.09 16.24 7.43
CA ALA A 38 8.01 17.39 7.50
C ALA A 38 7.75 18.29 8.71
N SER A 39 6.48 18.39 9.13
CA SER A 39 6.09 19.12 10.34
C SER A 39 6.31 18.35 11.63
N GLY A 40 6.65 17.05 11.56
CA GLY A 40 6.77 16.17 12.71
C GLY A 40 5.43 15.86 13.39
N ARG A 41 4.31 16.02 12.69
CA ARG A 41 2.97 15.69 13.21
C ARG A 41 2.80 14.19 13.43
N VAL A 42 3.47 13.39 12.60
CA VAL A 42 3.50 11.93 12.71
C VAL A 42 4.94 11.44 12.62
N ASP A 43 5.28 10.41 13.39
CA ASP A 43 6.63 9.83 13.39
C ASP A 43 6.90 8.93 12.16
N GLY A 44 5.86 8.51 11.46
CA GLY A 44 5.95 7.62 10.31
C GLY A 44 4.59 7.32 9.68
N VAL A 45 4.63 6.68 8.51
CA VAL A 45 3.43 6.38 7.73
C VAL A 45 2.88 5.00 8.06
N VAL A 46 1.61 4.97 8.44
CA VAL A 46 0.84 3.73 8.62
C VAL A 46 -0.46 3.88 7.84
N THR A 47 -0.61 3.10 6.77
CA THR A 47 -1.85 3.02 6.00
C THR A 47 -2.61 1.74 6.34
N ARG A 48 -3.84 1.61 5.84
CA ARG A 48 -4.58 0.35 5.93
C ARG A 48 -5.49 0.15 4.73
N PHE A 49 -5.60 -1.09 4.26
CA PHE A 49 -6.66 -1.55 3.37
C PHE A 49 -7.74 -2.26 4.20
N PRO A 50 -8.95 -1.68 4.33
CA PRO A 50 -9.99 -2.23 5.19
C PRO A 50 -11.19 -2.82 4.43
N PRO A 51 -11.07 -3.97 3.75
CA PRO A 51 -12.20 -4.58 3.06
C PRO A 51 -13.21 -5.17 4.05
N GLU A 52 -14.49 -5.17 3.68
CA GLU A 52 -15.50 -6.00 4.34
C GLU A 52 -15.35 -7.45 3.86
N PRO A 53 -15.27 -8.45 4.75
CA PRO A 53 -15.10 -9.85 4.37
C PRO A 53 -16.44 -10.54 4.02
N ASN A 54 -17.22 -9.93 3.12
CA ASN A 54 -18.54 -10.41 2.70
C ASN A 54 -18.66 -10.70 1.19
N GLY A 55 -17.52 -10.70 0.49
CA GLY A 55 -17.43 -11.00 -0.93
C GLY A 55 -15.99 -10.97 -1.44
N TYR A 56 -15.78 -11.48 -2.66
CA TYR A 56 -14.46 -11.49 -3.30
C TYR A 56 -14.03 -10.10 -3.75
N LEU A 57 -12.72 -9.87 -3.78
CA LEU A 57 -12.20 -8.64 -4.34
C LEU A 57 -12.40 -8.59 -5.86
N HIS A 58 -12.76 -7.43 -6.38
CA HIS A 58 -12.76 -7.14 -7.80
C HIS A 58 -11.76 -6.02 -8.13
N ILE A 59 -11.58 -5.72 -9.42
CA ILE A 59 -10.60 -4.73 -9.92
C ILE A 59 -10.72 -3.33 -9.31
N GLY A 60 -11.90 -2.99 -8.76
CA GLY A 60 -12.09 -1.72 -8.04
C GLY A 60 -11.23 -1.63 -6.78
N HIS A 61 -11.07 -2.74 -6.07
CA HIS A 61 -10.22 -2.83 -4.87
C HIS A 61 -8.74 -2.68 -5.19
N ALA A 62 -8.29 -3.10 -6.38
CA ALA A 62 -6.90 -2.97 -6.79
C ALA A 62 -6.40 -1.52 -6.69
N LYS A 63 -7.25 -0.52 -6.99
CA LYS A 63 -6.90 0.89 -6.81
C LYS A 63 -6.61 1.23 -5.35
N SER A 64 -7.45 0.77 -4.42
CA SER A 64 -7.28 1.03 -2.99
C SER A 64 -6.04 0.33 -2.43
N ILE A 65 -5.80 -0.93 -2.85
CA ILE A 65 -4.60 -1.69 -2.50
C ILE A 65 -3.36 -0.95 -2.99
N CYS A 66 -3.27 -0.66 -4.29
CA CYS A 66 -2.13 0.03 -4.87
C CYS A 66 -1.87 1.41 -4.24
N LEU A 67 -2.93 2.15 -3.88
CA LEU A 67 -2.79 3.44 -3.21
C LEU A 67 -2.21 3.29 -1.80
N ASN A 68 -2.81 2.44 -0.96
CA ASN A 68 -2.41 2.29 0.44
C ASN A 68 -1.00 1.69 0.57
N PHE A 69 -0.71 0.62 -0.17
CA PHE A 69 0.61 -0.01 -0.18
C PHE A 69 1.65 0.85 -0.89
N GLY A 70 1.27 1.57 -1.95
CA GLY A 70 2.15 2.51 -2.65
C GLY A 70 2.61 3.65 -1.75
N ILE A 71 1.69 4.26 -0.99
CA ILE A 71 2.04 5.31 -0.01
C ILE A 71 2.92 4.72 1.11
N ALA A 72 2.55 3.57 1.69
CA ALA A 72 3.37 2.95 2.74
C ALA A 72 4.80 2.68 2.24
N ARG A 73 4.95 2.10 1.04
CA ARG A 73 6.25 1.84 0.42
C ARG A 73 7.06 3.11 0.20
N GLU A 74 6.46 4.12 -0.43
CA GLU A 74 7.13 5.37 -0.83
C GLU A 74 7.74 6.11 0.36
N PHE A 75 7.06 6.08 1.51
CA PHE A 75 7.48 6.76 2.72
C PHE A 75 8.13 5.84 3.77
N GLY A 76 8.51 4.61 3.39
CA GLY A 76 9.18 3.67 4.31
C GLY A 76 8.33 3.23 5.50
N GLY A 77 7.01 3.28 5.36
CA GLY A 77 6.02 2.92 6.36
C GLY A 77 5.54 1.48 6.25
N ARG A 78 4.35 1.23 6.82
CA ARG A 78 3.66 -0.07 6.75
C ARG A 78 2.20 0.10 6.34
N CYS A 79 1.63 -0.96 5.78
CA CYS A 79 0.22 -1.07 5.46
C CYS A 79 -0.38 -2.25 6.23
N ASN A 80 -1.44 -1.99 6.99
CA ASN A 80 -2.19 -3.04 7.69
C ASN A 80 -3.31 -3.58 6.78
N LEU A 81 -3.50 -4.89 6.73
CA LEU A 81 -4.76 -5.48 6.25
C LEU A 81 -5.71 -5.62 7.45
N ARG A 82 -6.87 -4.97 7.37
CA ARG A 82 -7.87 -4.98 8.45
C ARG A 82 -9.22 -5.42 7.89
N MET A 83 -9.77 -6.53 8.34
CA MET A 83 -11.14 -6.89 8.00
C MET A 83 -12.11 -5.94 8.71
N ASP A 84 -13.00 -5.30 7.96
CA ASP A 84 -14.09 -4.49 8.51
C ASP A 84 -15.30 -5.41 8.80
N ASP A 85 -15.14 -6.22 9.84
CA ASP A 85 -16.04 -7.29 10.29
C ASP A 85 -17.08 -6.78 11.31
N THR A 86 -17.72 -5.66 10.97
CA THR A 86 -18.76 -5.06 11.82
C THR A 86 -20.15 -5.64 11.59
N ASN A 87 -20.30 -6.59 10.66
CA ASN A 87 -21.57 -7.20 10.29
C ASN A 87 -21.52 -8.75 10.34
N PRO A 88 -21.79 -9.35 11.52
CA PRO A 88 -21.60 -10.77 11.75
C PRO A 88 -22.52 -11.69 10.93
N ALA A 89 -23.51 -11.15 10.22
CA ALA A 89 -24.42 -11.94 9.40
C ALA A 89 -23.83 -12.37 8.04
N THR A 90 -22.69 -11.78 7.64
CA THR A 90 -22.15 -11.90 6.27
C THR A 90 -20.68 -12.29 6.21
N GLU A 91 -20.11 -12.74 7.34
CA GLU A 91 -18.69 -13.03 7.47
C GLU A 91 -18.45 -14.52 7.24
N ASP A 92 -17.70 -14.84 6.17
CA ASP A 92 -17.23 -16.18 5.87
C ASP A 92 -15.70 -16.20 5.89
N VAL A 93 -15.13 -17.24 6.50
CA VAL A 93 -13.69 -17.51 6.49
C VAL A 93 -13.17 -17.58 5.06
N GLU A 94 -13.99 -18.07 4.13
CA GLU A 94 -13.66 -18.12 2.70
C GLU A 94 -13.31 -16.73 2.12
N TYR A 95 -14.05 -15.68 2.50
CA TYR A 95 -13.77 -14.33 2.00
C TYR A 95 -12.51 -13.74 2.64
N VAL A 96 -12.28 -14.01 3.93
CA VAL A 96 -11.04 -13.61 4.61
C VAL A 96 -9.84 -14.23 3.90
N ASP A 97 -9.87 -15.53 3.64
CA ASP A 97 -8.79 -16.27 2.99
C ASP A 97 -8.54 -15.75 1.57
N SER A 98 -9.59 -15.58 0.77
CA SER A 98 -9.48 -15.04 -0.60
C SER A 98 -8.94 -13.60 -0.63
N ILE A 99 -9.37 -12.74 0.30
CA ILE A 99 -8.86 -11.36 0.39
C ILE A 99 -7.36 -11.36 0.72
N VAL A 100 -6.93 -12.21 1.66
CA VAL A 100 -5.52 -12.33 2.03
C VAL A 100 -4.71 -12.83 0.83
N GLU A 101 -5.18 -13.85 0.11
CA GLU A 101 -4.53 -14.38 -1.08
C GLU A 101 -4.39 -13.31 -2.19
N ASP A 102 -5.48 -12.61 -2.52
CA ASP A 102 -5.52 -11.60 -3.57
C ASP A 102 -4.60 -10.40 -3.25
N VAL A 103 -4.59 -9.95 -1.99
CA VAL A 103 -3.70 -8.87 -1.55
C VAL A 103 -2.23 -9.31 -1.68
N ASN A 104 -1.89 -10.50 -1.19
CA ASN A 104 -0.53 -11.04 -1.30
C ASN A 104 -0.10 -11.16 -2.77
N TRP A 105 -0.97 -11.71 -3.63
CA TRP A 105 -0.72 -11.84 -5.06
C TRP A 105 -0.44 -10.49 -5.71
N LEU A 106 -1.27 -9.47 -5.41
CA LEU A 106 -1.17 -8.17 -6.06
C LEU A 106 0.07 -7.38 -5.62
N ILE A 107 0.49 -7.47 -4.36
CA ILE A 107 1.63 -6.69 -3.81
C ILE A 107 2.98 -7.38 -3.99
N ALA A 108 2.99 -8.66 -4.37
CA ALA A 108 4.18 -9.48 -4.48
C ALA A 108 5.27 -8.81 -5.33
N GLY A 109 6.48 -8.76 -4.78
CA GLY A 109 7.67 -8.24 -5.47
C GLY A 109 7.77 -6.72 -5.55
N TRP A 110 6.80 -5.95 -5.05
CA TRP A 110 6.90 -4.50 -5.04
C TRP A 110 6.48 -3.81 -3.73
N ALA A 111 5.59 -4.39 -2.92
CA ALA A 111 5.17 -3.82 -1.62
C ALA A 111 4.94 -4.85 -0.50
N ASP A 112 5.24 -6.12 -0.73
CA ASP A 112 5.21 -7.20 0.27
C ASP A 112 6.03 -6.88 1.54
N HIS A 113 7.16 -6.19 1.41
CA HIS A 113 8.00 -5.78 2.54
C HIS A 113 7.33 -4.76 3.49
N CYS A 114 6.29 -4.03 3.04
CA CYS A 114 5.53 -3.10 3.88
C CYS A 114 4.21 -3.68 4.38
N PHE A 115 3.91 -4.96 4.08
CA PHE A 115 2.70 -5.64 4.52
C PHE A 115 2.77 -6.07 5.98
N SER A 116 1.76 -5.71 6.77
CA SER A 116 1.68 -6.08 8.18
C SER A 116 0.32 -6.62 8.61
N LEU A 117 0.39 -7.54 9.56
CA LEU A 117 -0.70 -8.31 10.14
C LEU A 117 -0.54 -8.31 11.68
N LYS A 118 -1.45 -8.94 12.42
CA LYS A 118 -1.28 -9.17 13.86
C LYS A 118 -0.95 -10.65 14.15
N PRO A 119 -0.34 -10.97 15.31
CA PRO A 119 -0.28 -12.35 15.76
C PRO A 119 -1.68 -12.93 15.94
N VAL A 120 -1.86 -14.22 15.62
CA VAL A 120 -3.14 -14.92 15.81
C VAL A 120 -3.63 -14.79 17.26
N GLY A 121 -4.88 -14.37 17.43
CA GLY A 121 -5.52 -14.22 18.73
C GLY A 121 -5.01 -13.04 19.57
N ALA A 122 -4.17 -12.17 19.02
CA ALA A 122 -3.75 -10.96 19.72
C ALA A 122 -4.94 -10.00 19.89
N LEU A 123 -5.14 -9.55 21.13
CA LEU A 123 -6.15 -8.58 21.53
C LEU A 123 -5.49 -7.22 21.82
N PRO A 124 -6.22 -6.10 21.67
CA PRO A 124 -5.64 -4.79 21.88
C PRO A 124 -5.29 -4.53 23.33
N GLU A 125 -4.10 -3.98 23.53
CA GLU A 125 -3.68 -3.42 24.80
C GLU A 125 -4.21 -2.00 24.95
N ARG A 126 -4.71 -1.68 26.15
CA ARG A 126 -5.06 -0.30 26.50
C ARG A 126 -3.80 0.52 26.70
N ARG A 127 -3.72 1.67 26.04
CA ARG A 127 -2.61 2.62 26.16
C ARG A 127 -3.16 4.03 26.36
N GLU A 128 -2.44 4.84 27.14
CA GLU A 128 -2.75 6.25 27.26
C GLU A 128 -1.84 7.03 26.32
N LEU A 129 -2.43 7.79 25.40
CA LEU A 129 -1.74 8.63 24.41
C LEU A 129 -2.33 10.03 24.51
N ASP A 130 -1.50 11.01 24.87
CA ASP A 130 -1.89 12.42 25.04
C ASP A 130 -3.14 12.61 25.94
N GLY A 131 -3.23 11.82 27.02
CA GLY A 131 -4.35 11.87 27.96
C GLY A 131 -5.65 11.24 27.44
N ARG A 132 -5.61 10.53 26.31
CA ARG A 132 -6.73 9.74 25.78
C ARG A 132 -6.41 8.25 25.85
N LEU A 133 -7.42 7.47 26.18
CA LEU A 133 -7.32 6.02 26.10
C LEU A 133 -7.38 5.59 24.62
N ASP A 134 -6.42 4.76 24.22
CA ASP A 134 -6.33 4.14 22.92
C ASP A 134 -6.12 2.62 23.06
N TYR A 135 -6.39 1.90 21.98
CA TYR A 135 -6.31 0.45 21.90
C TYR A 135 -5.31 0.07 20.82
N PHE A 136 -4.26 -0.67 21.18
CA PHE A 136 -3.16 -0.94 20.28
C PHE A 136 -2.82 -2.43 20.24
N ILE A 137 -2.75 -2.97 19.02
CA ILE A 137 -2.19 -4.29 18.75
C ILE A 137 -0.86 -4.08 18.01
N ALA A 138 0.20 -4.71 18.49
CA ALA A 138 1.50 -4.62 17.85
C ALA A 138 1.48 -5.32 16.47
N PRO A 139 1.72 -4.58 15.37
CA PRO A 139 1.79 -5.20 14.06
C PRO A 139 3.07 -6.02 13.91
N VAL A 140 2.98 -7.06 13.10
CA VAL A 140 4.12 -7.86 12.64
C VAL A 140 4.18 -7.73 11.12
N MET A 141 5.35 -7.34 10.61
CA MET A 141 5.60 -7.36 9.17
C MET A 141 5.53 -8.82 8.70
N ALA A 142 4.74 -9.10 7.67
CA ALA A 142 4.54 -10.48 7.18
C ALA A 142 5.89 -11.13 6.79
N ALA A 143 6.79 -10.35 6.16
CA ALA A 143 8.15 -10.77 5.83
C ALA A 143 9.05 -11.06 7.06
N GLN A 144 8.65 -10.65 8.26
CA GLN A 144 9.38 -10.81 9.52
C GLN A 144 8.60 -11.64 10.54
N SER A 145 7.71 -12.53 10.09
CA SER A 145 6.93 -13.39 10.98
C SER A 145 7.81 -14.29 11.86
N HIS A 146 8.97 -14.73 11.37
CA HIS A 146 9.89 -15.66 12.05
C HIS A 146 9.19 -16.96 12.51
N GLY A 147 8.26 -17.47 11.69
CA GLY A 147 7.48 -18.67 12.01
C GLY A 147 6.29 -18.43 12.94
N ARG A 148 5.97 -17.17 13.28
CA ARG A 148 4.71 -16.81 13.95
C ARG A 148 3.55 -16.92 12.97
N GLU A 149 2.46 -17.52 13.41
CA GLU A 149 1.19 -17.44 12.72
C GLU A 149 0.62 -16.02 12.86
N LEU A 150 0.18 -15.47 11.73
CA LEU A 150 -0.35 -14.11 11.62
C LEU A 150 -1.75 -14.15 11.01
N GLU A 151 -2.58 -13.21 11.42
CA GLU A 151 -3.93 -12.99 10.88
C GLU A 151 -4.16 -11.50 10.59
N PRO A 152 -5.15 -11.15 9.74
CA PRO A 152 -5.60 -9.78 9.58
C PRO A 152 -5.96 -9.12 10.93
N PHE A 153 -5.90 -7.80 10.98
CA PHE A 153 -6.57 -7.08 12.07
C PHE A 153 -8.08 -7.18 11.86
N TYR A 154 -8.86 -7.25 12.94
CA TYR A 154 -10.32 -7.21 12.87
C TYR A 154 -10.82 -5.93 13.51
N ALA A 155 -11.86 -5.32 12.94
CA ALA A 155 -12.51 -4.18 13.55
C ALA A 155 -13.20 -4.58 14.86
N SER A 156 -13.77 -5.79 14.91
CA SER A 156 -14.42 -6.38 16.09
C SER A 156 -13.50 -6.53 17.31
N ASP A 157 -12.17 -6.65 17.13
CA ASP A 157 -11.20 -6.71 18.23
C ASP A 157 -11.25 -5.48 19.16
N TYR A 158 -11.81 -4.36 18.67
CA TYR A 158 -11.80 -3.06 19.33
C TYR A 158 -13.14 -2.67 19.97
N PHE A 159 -14.18 -3.51 19.89
CA PHE A 159 -15.54 -3.22 20.36
C PHE A 159 -16.07 -4.23 21.39
#